data_AF-A0A2S9F8K1-F1
#
_entry.id   AF-A0A2S9F8K1-F1
#
_cell.length_a   1.000
_cell.length_b   1.000
_cell.length_c   1.000
_cell.angle_alpha   90.00
_cell.angle_beta   90.00
_cell.angle_gamma   90.00
#
_symmetry.space_group_name_H-M   'P 1'
#
loop_
_entity.id
_entity.type
_entity.pdbx_description
1 polymer ?
#
loop_
_entity_poly.entity_id
_entity_poly.type
_entity_poly.pdbx_seq_one_letter_code
_entity_poly.pdbx_strand_id
1 'polypeptide(L)'
;MATTFPDAAVLERVLDLAARAPSVRNAQPWQWLVDRRGVHLLADWSRGLGDTESDRRDVVLSCGAVLHHCAVAFAATGWSSRIRRLPEDGVLATLELAERPPGDGSLDLAGAIAHRRADRRPYAGAVPAGTIELLVLRAERLGVQVAVVPATRWFRTGDVEFALHYGEGSAGHRDDDAVMLALGTDSDTDVTRLRAGEALSDLTLSAAALGLATCP
;
A
#
# COMPACT_ATOMS: atom_id res chain seq x y z
N MET A 1 12.31 -27.87 -16.88
CA MET A 1 13.18 -26.81 -16.29
C MET A 1 12.83 -26.76 -14.83
N ALA A 2 13.79 -26.96 -13.92
CA ALA A 2 13.51 -26.86 -12.50
C ALA A 2 13.05 -25.42 -12.21
N THR A 3 11.84 -25.27 -11.70
CA THR A 3 11.36 -23.98 -11.20
C THR A 3 12.15 -23.72 -9.93
N THR A 4 13.19 -22.88 -10.01
CA THR A 4 13.90 -22.44 -8.81
C THR A 4 12.93 -21.69 -7.93
N PHE A 5 12.93 -22.00 -6.64
CA PHE A 5 12.17 -21.29 -5.62
C PHE A 5 13.18 -20.58 -4.70
N PRO A 6 12.87 -19.40 -4.15
CA PRO A 6 13.81 -18.74 -3.24
C PRO A 6 14.14 -19.62 -2.04
N ASP A 7 15.39 -19.55 -1.58
CA ASP A 7 15.78 -20.22 -0.35
C ASP A 7 15.13 -19.55 0.88
N ALA A 8 15.22 -20.24 2.03
CA ALA A 8 14.64 -19.76 3.28
C ALA A 8 15.18 -18.38 3.68
N ALA A 9 16.46 -18.09 3.43
CA ALA A 9 17.07 -16.83 3.81
C ALA A 9 16.55 -15.67 2.96
N VAL A 10 16.28 -15.88 1.66
CA VAL A 10 15.60 -14.90 0.81
C VAL A 10 14.16 -14.67 1.29
N LEU A 11 13.42 -15.75 1.57
CA LEU A 11 12.04 -15.66 2.05
C LEU A 11 11.95 -14.86 3.35
N GLU A 12 12.77 -15.18 4.35
CA GLU A 12 12.81 -14.48 5.64
C GLU A 12 13.08 -12.98 5.45
N ARG A 13 14.13 -12.63 4.69
CA ARG A 13 14.46 -11.22 4.41
C ARG A 13 13.33 -10.47 3.72
N VAL A 14 12.68 -11.11 2.74
CA VAL A 14 11.57 -10.51 1.99
C VAL A 14 10.37 -10.29 2.89
N LEU A 15 10.01 -11.27 3.72
CA LEU A 15 8.86 -11.16 4.62
C LEU A 15 9.11 -10.16 5.75
N ASP A 16 10.33 -10.09 6.29
CA ASP A 16 10.72 -9.08 7.28
C ASP A 16 10.65 -7.65 6.72
N LEU A 17 11.10 -7.47 5.48
CA LEU A 17 11.01 -6.17 4.80
C LEU A 17 9.54 -5.84 4.51
N ALA A 18 8.76 -6.82 4.05
CA ALA A 18 7.34 -6.64 3.73
C ALA A 18 6.51 -6.24 4.96
N ALA A 19 6.85 -6.75 6.15
CA ALA A 19 6.17 -6.44 7.40
C ALA A 19 6.20 -4.95 7.79
N ARG A 20 7.03 -4.11 7.13
CA ARG A 20 7.03 -2.65 7.27
C ARG A 20 5.86 -1.94 6.56
N ALA A 21 5.03 -2.70 5.85
CA ALA A 21 3.83 -2.20 5.21
C ALA A 21 2.92 -1.47 6.21
N PRO A 22 2.28 -0.36 5.80
CA PRO A 22 1.29 0.29 6.64
C PRO A 22 0.08 -0.61 6.83
N SER A 23 -0.51 -0.57 8.03
CA SER A 23 -1.78 -1.23 8.34
C SER A 23 -2.59 -0.37 9.29
N VAL A 24 -3.91 -0.56 9.29
CA VAL A 24 -4.80 0.12 10.24
C VAL A 24 -4.29 -0.11 11.68
N ARG A 25 -4.11 0.99 12.43
CA ARG A 25 -3.57 0.98 13.82
C ARG A 25 -2.30 0.14 14.02
N ASN A 26 -1.50 -0.08 12.96
CA ASN A 26 -0.34 -0.98 12.97
C ASN A 26 -0.66 -2.43 13.41
N ALA A 27 -1.91 -2.90 13.21
CA ALA A 27 -2.38 -4.22 13.62
C ALA A 27 -1.70 -5.39 12.90
N GLN A 28 -1.18 -5.17 11.68
CA GLN A 28 -0.51 -6.17 10.85
C GLN A 28 -1.35 -7.46 10.71
N PRO A 29 -2.58 -7.38 10.15
CA PRO A 29 -3.55 -8.48 10.17
C PRO A 29 -3.33 -9.48 9.03
N TRP A 30 -2.10 -9.94 8.85
CA TRP A 30 -1.72 -10.85 7.77
C TRP A 30 -0.97 -12.08 8.29
N GLN A 31 -1.15 -13.19 7.57
CA GLN A 31 -0.40 -14.43 7.77
C GLN A 31 0.17 -14.89 6.43
N TRP A 32 1.40 -15.37 6.47
CA TRP A 32 2.09 -15.92 5.31
C TRP A 32 2.20 -17.44 5.43
N LEU A 33 1.76 -18.16 4.41
CA LEU A 33 1.99 -19.59 4.25
C LEU A 33 2.88 -19.79 3.02
N VAL A 34 3.98 -20.53 3.17
CA VAL A 34 4.90 -20.82 2.06
C VAL A 34 4.86 -22.31 1.78
N ASP A 35 4.56 -22.67 0.53
CA ASP A 35 4.56 -24.07 0.08
C ASP A 35 5.24 -24.22 -1.29
N ARG A 36 5.10 -25.39 -1.92
CA ARG A 36 5.71 -25.69 -3.24
C ARG A 36 5.10 -24.91 -4.41
N ARG A 37 3.93 -24.30 -4.23
CA ARG A 37 3.17 -23.55 -5.24
C ARG A 37 3.46 -22.05 -5.17
N GLY A 38 3.91 -21.54 -4.03
CA GLY A 38 4.23 -20.13 -3.90
C GLY A 38 4.22 -19.62 -2.46
N VAL A 39 4.11 -18.30 -2.36
CA VAL A 39 3.89 -17.58 -1.11
C VAL A 39 2.43 -17.13 -1.08
N HIS A 40 1.71 -17.56 -0.06
CA HIS A 40 0.27 -17.35 0.09
C HIS A 40 0.02 -16.35 1.22
N LEU A 41 -0.82 -15.36 0.93
CA LEU A 41 -1.27 -14.34 1.88
C LEU A 41 -2.67 -14.71 2.37
N LEU A 42 -2.81 -14.81 3.69
CA LEU A 42 -4.08 -14.98 4.39
C LEU A 42 -4.33 -13.76 5.28
N ALA A 43 -5.60 -13.45 5.51
CA ALA A 43 -6.00 -12.48 6.52
C ALA A 43 -5.97 -13.10 7.93
N ASP A 44 -5.42 -12.38 8.89
CA ASP A 44 -5.58 -12.67 10.31
C ASP A 44 -6.76 -11.89 10.86
N TRP A 45 -7.96 -12.46 10.77
CA TRP A 45 -9.19 -11.82 11.24
C TRP A 45 -9.20 -11.59 12.76
N SER A 46 -8.38 -12.30 13.54
CA SER A 46 -8.28 -12.08 14.99
C SER A 46 -7.63 -10.74 15.35
N ARG A 47 -6.91 -10.14 14.38
CA ARG A 47 -6.30 -8.81 14.48
C ARG A 47 -7.21 -7.71 13.91
N GLY A 48 -8.44 -8.05 13.54
CA GLY A 48 -9.48 -7.10 13.19
C GLY A 48 -9.84 -6.20 14.37
N LEU A 49 -10.46 -5.06 14.05
CA LEU A 49 -10.81 -4.02 15.00
C LEU A 49 -12.27 -4.12 15.50
N GLY A 50 -12.97 -5.13 15.00
CA GLY A 50 -14.38 -5.44 15.21
C GLY A 50 -14.88 -6.32 14.07
N ASP A 51 -16.20 -6.54 14.04
CA ASP A 51 -16.87 -7.37 13.03
C ASP A 51 -17.68 -6.53 12.03
N THR A 52 -17.40 -5.23 11.91
CA THR A 52 -18.10 -4.36 10.96
C THR A 52 -17.54 -4.49 9.55
N GLU A 53 -18.31 -4.04 8.56
CA GLU A 53 -17.85 -3.99 7.17
C GLU A 53 -16.62 -3.08 6.99
N SER A 54 -16.53 -2.00 7.79
CA SER A 54 -15.36 -1.14 7.80
C SER A 54 -14.13 -1.85 8.36
N ASP A 55 -14.29 -2.66 9.41
CA ASP A 55 -13.19 -3.43 9.98
C ASP A 55 -12.68 -4.47 8.97
N ARG A 56 -13.59 -5.16 8.28
CA ARG A 56 -13.24 -6.08 7.18
C ARG A 56 -12.46 -5.36 6.09
N ARG A 57 -12.96 -4.20 5.65
CA ARG A 57 -12.29 -3.37 4.64
C ARG A 57 -10.87 -3.02 5.07
N ASP A 58 -10.68 -2.57 6.30
CA ASP A 58 -9.39 -2.11 6.80
C ASP A 58 -8.36 -3.26 6.92
N VAL A 59 -8.82 -4.48 7.28
CA VAL A 59 -7.99 -5.70 7.25
C VAL A 59 -7.53 -6.01 5.83
N VAL A 60 -8.46 -6.02 4.87
CA VAL A 60 -8.15 -6.37 3.46
C VAL A 60 -7.25 -5.30 2.81
N LEU A 61 -7.48 -4.01 3.09
CA LEU A 61 -6.59 -2.92 2.65
C LEU A 61 -5.17 -3.11 3.21
N SER A 62 -5.05 -3.44 4.49
CA SER A 62 -3.75 -3.70 5.13
C SER A 62 -3.05 -4.90 4.48
N CYS A 63 -3.79 -5.96 4.16
CA CYS A 63 -3.27 -7.13 3.44
C CYS A 63 -2.82 -6.77 2.01
N GLY A 64 -3.53 -5.89 1.31
CA GLY A 64 -3.10 -5.38 0.01
C GLY A 64 -1.79 -4.62 0.10
N ALA A 65 -1.61 -3.82 1.15
CA ALA A 65 -0.40 -3.06 1.35
C ALA A 65 0.84 -3.95 1.56
N VAL A 66 0.71 -4.99 2.41
CA VAL A 66 1.79 -5.97 2.63
C VAL A 66 2.05 -6.84 1.41
N LEU A 67 1.02 -7.16 0.62
CA LEU A 67 1.15 -7.90 -0.64
C LEU A 67 2.05 -7.16 -1.62
N HIS A 68 1.81 -5.85 -1.81
CA HIS A 68 2.65 -5.03 -2.68
C HIS A 68 4.06 -4.85 -2.12
N HIS A 69 4.22 -4.60 -0.81
CA HIS A 69 5.56 -4.52 -0.19
C HIS A 69 6.36 -5.82 -0.41
N CYS A 70 5.69 -6.98 -0.27
CA CYS A 70 6.28 -8.29 -0.50
C CYS A 70 6.73 -8.47 -1.96
N ALA A 71 5.90 -8.06 -2.93
CA ALA A 71 6.27 -8.10 -4.35
C ALA A 71 7.46 -7.19 -4.69
N VAL A 72 7.54 -5.99 -4.10
CA VAL A 72 8.69 -5.08 -4.23
C VAL A 72 9.96 -5.70 -3.65
N ALA A 73 9.87 -6.28 -2.45
CA ALA A 73 10.99 -6.94 -1.79
C ALA A 73 11.50 -8.17 -2.59
N PHE A 74 10.60 -8.97 -3.17
CA PHE A 74 10.99 -10.03 -4.10
C PHE A 74 11.71 -9.48 -5.33
N ALA A 75 11.17 -8.43 -5.95
CA ALA A 75 11.78 -7.83 -7.15
C ALA A 75 13.21 -7.36 -6.88
N ALA A 76 13.46 -6.71 -5.74
CA ALA A 76 14.79 -6.25 -5.34
C ALA A 76 15.79 -7.39 -5.02
N THR A 77 15.28 -8.60 -4.72
CA THR A 77 16.10 -9.78 -4.43
C THR A 77 16.26 -10.72 -5.63
N GLY A 78 15.84 -10.29 -6.83
CA GLY A 78 16.01 -11.06 -8.06
C GLY A 78 14.83 -11.98 -8.41
N TRP A 79 13.64 -11.69 -7.87
CA TRP A 79 12.43 -12.49 -8.08
C TRP A 79 11.27 -11.64 -8.58
N SER A 80 10.70 -12.00 -9.73
CA SER A 80 9.43 -11.45 -10.16
C SER A 80 8.25 -12.22 -9.57
N SER A 81 7.17 -11.51 -9.25
CA SER A 81 5.96 -12.09 -8.67
C SER A 81 4.77 -11.94 -9.61
N ARG A 82 4.15 -13.06 -9.98
CA ARG A 82 2.80 -13.07 -10.58
C ARG A 82 1.78 -13.25 -9.46
N ILE A 83 0.99 -12.22 -9.22
CA ILE A 83 0.00 -12.19 -8.15
C ILE A 83 -1.35 -12.70 -8.65
N ARG A 84 -1.83 -13.80 -8.05
CA ARG A 84 -3.21 -14.28 -8.18
C ARG A 84 -3.99 -13.89 -6.93
N ARG A 85 -5.06 -13.11 -7.10
CA ARG A 85 -5.90 -12.59 -6.00
C ARG A 85 -7.12 -13.48 -5.83
N LEU A 86 -7.51 -13.74 -4.58
CA LEU A 86 -8.61 -14.63 -4.20
C LEU A 86 -8.65 -15.94 -5.01
N PRO A 87 -7.54 -16.71 -5.07
CA PRO A 87 -7.51 -17.93 -5.87
C PRO A 87 -8.45 -19.02 -5.33
N GLU A 88 -8.69 -19.02 -4.01
CA GLU A 88 -9.53 -19.96 -3.28
C GLU A 88 -10.00 -19.33 -1.97
N ASP A 89 -10.99 -19.95 -1.32
CA ASP A 89 -11.55 -19.45 -0.07
C ASP A 89 -10.49 -19.39 1.05
N GLY A 90 -10.51 -18.32 1.85
CA GLY A 90 -9.53 -18.07 2.91
C GLY A 90 -8.14 -17.59 2.46
N VAL A 91 -7.81 -17.61 1.16
CA VAL A 91 -6.53 -17.11 0.63
C VAL A 91 -6.75 -15.78 -0.09
N LEU A 92 -6.14 -14.70 0.42
CA LEU A 92 -6.26 -13.36 -0.20
C LEU A 92 -5.45 -13.24 -1.49
N ALA A 93 -4.24 -13.78 -1.50
CA ALA A 93 -3.39 -13.79 -2.69
C ALA A 93 -2.36 -14.91 -2.67
N THR A 94 -1.87 -15.27 -3.86
CA THR A 94 -0.71 -16.14 -4.06
C THR A 94 0.29 -15.44 -4.97
N LEU A 95 1.55 -15.39 -4.56
CA LEU A 95 2.67 -14.93 -5.37
C LEU A 95 3.34 -16.16 -6.00
N GLU A 96 3.20 -16.30 -7.31
CA GLU A 96 3.95 -17.24 -8.12
C GLU A 96 5.28 -16.58 -8.53
N LEU A 97 6.41 -17.18 -8.14
CA LEU A 97 7.72 -16.56 -8.24
C LEU A 97 8.52 -17.09 -9.44
N ALA A 98 9.26 -16.20 -10.09
CA ALA A 98 10.20 -16.56 -11.14
C ALA A 98 11.44 -15.66 -11.07
N GLU A 99 12.63 -16.26 -11.23
CA GLU A 99 13.89 -15.53 -11.27
C GLU A 99 13.85 -14.41 -12.32
N ARG A 100 14.22 -13.21 -11.90
CA ARG A 100 14.34 -12.04 -12.77
C ARG A 100 15.30 -11.05 -12.13
N PRO A 101 16.36 -10.59 -12.84
CA PRO A 101 17.24 -9.56 -12.31
C PRO A 101 16.45 -8.33 -11.83
N PRO A 102 16.84 -7.71 -10.70
CA PRO A 102 16.19 -6.51 -10.21
C PRO A 102 16.33 -5.38 -11.23
N GLY A 103 15.27 -4.61 -11.43
CA GLY A 103 15.32 -3.35 -12.18
C GLY A 103 15.50 -2.16 -11.24
N ASP A 104 16.04 -1.05 -11.74
CA ASP A 104 16.35 0.15 -10.95
C ASP A 104 15.15 0.62 -10.11
N GLY A 105 13.97 0.73 -10.72
CA GLY A 105 12.75 1.14 -10.00
C GLY A 105 12.33 0.20 -8.87
N SER A 106 12.67 -1.09 -8.92
CA SER A 106 12.40 -2.02 -7.81
C SER A 106 13.37 -1.85 -6.64
N LEU A 107 14.62 -1.49 -6.94
CA LEU A 107 15.63 -1.19 -5.92
C LEU A 107 15.29 0.11 -5.20
N ASP A 108 14.87 1.14 -5.94
CA ASP A 108 14.43 2.43 -5.37
C ASP A 108 13.25 2.26 -4.41
N LEU A 109 12.21 1.52 -4.84
CA LEU A 109 11.05 1.24 -3.98
C LEU A 109 11.41 0.39 -2.76
N ALA A 110 12.27 -0.61 -2.92
CA ALA A 110 12.73 -1.43 -1.79
C ALA A 110 13.55 -0.60 -0.78
N GLY A 111 14.40 0.30 -1.27
CA GLY A 111 15.11 1.27 -0.44
C GLY A 111 14.16 2.20 0.33
N ALA A 112 13.03 2.58 -0.27
CA ALA A 112 12.02 3.41 0.37
C ALA A 112 11.28 2.71 1.53
N ILE A 113 11.14 1.37 1.51
CA ILE A 113 10.43 0.61 2.57
C ILE A 113 11.03 0.91 3.96
N ALA A 114 12.36 0.96 4.09
CA ALA A 114 13.02 1.17 5.37
C ALA A 114 12.80 2.58 5.96
N HIS A 115 12.48 3.57 5.12
CA HIS A 115 12.45 4.99 5.48
C HIS A 115 11.04 5.57 5.48
N ARG A 116 10.07 4.97 4.77
CA ARG A 116 8.67 5.38 4.78
C ARG A 116 8.10 5.34 6.20
N ARG A 117 7.49 6.44 6.62
CA ARG A 117 6.74 6.57 7.89
C ARG A 117 5.41 7.24 7.62
N ALA A 118 4.42 6.97 8.48
CA ALA A 118 3.22 7.80 8.51
C ALA A 118 3.56 9.09 9.28
N ASP A 119 3.76 10.18 8.55
CA ASP A 119 4.13 11.48 9.14
C ASP A 119 2.88 12.32 9.40
N ARG A 120 2.57 12.52 10.68
CA ARG A 120 1.36 13.19 11.15
C ARG A 120 1.54 14.68 11.40
N ARG A 121 2.77 15.19 11.25
CA ARG A 121 3.07 16.61 11.42
C ARG A 121 2.45 17.44 10.28
N PRO A 122 2.25 18.75 10.44
CA PRO A 122 1.91 19.64 9.33
C PRO A 122 3.00 19.60 8.24
N TYR A 123 2.60 19.65 6.98
CA TYR A 123 3.48 19.54 5.83
C TYR A 123 3.86 20.95 5.38
N ALA A 124 5.06 21.07 4.81
CA ALA A 124 5.55 22.33 4.29
C ALA A 124 6.21 22.11 2.93
N GLY A 125 6.03 23.06 2.02
CA GLY A 125 6.62 23.05 0.69
C GLY A 125 5.73 22.42 -0.38
N ALA A 126 6.18 22.52 -1.63
CA ALA A 126 5.41 22.08 -2.78
C ALA A 126 5.75 20.64 -3.19
N VAL A 127 4.73 19.90 -3.61
CA VAL A 127 4.92 18.62 -4.31
C VAL A 127 5.56 18.90 -5.68
N PRO A 128 6.67 18.23 -6.06
CA PRO A 128 7.29 18.40 -7.36
C PRO A 128 6.30 18.17 -8.52
N ALA A 129 6.39 18.99 -9.56
CA ALA A 129 5.54 18.87 -10.74
C ALA A 129 5.64 17.46 -11.36
N GLY A 130 4.52 16.91 -11.84
CA GLY A 130 4.46 15.57 -12.41
C GLY A 130 4.31 14.43 -11.38
N THR A 131 4.49 14.72 -10.07
CA THR A 131 4.39 13.67 -9.04
C THR A 131 2.98 13.13 -8.94
N ILE A 132 1.96 13.99 -8.94
CA ILE A 132 0.57 13.55 -8.78
C ILE A 132 0.13 12.74 -10.00
N GLU A 133 0.52 13.16 -11.19
CA GLU A 133 0.30 12.43 -12.44
C GLU A 133 0.97 11.05 -12.43
N LEU A 134 2.20 10.97 -11.93
CA LEU A 134 2.88 9.69 -11.71
C LEU A 134 2.08 8.80 -10.75
N LEU A 135 1.64 9.33 -9.61
CA LEU A 135 0.86 8.57 -8.62
C LEU A 135 -0.48 8.09 -9.20
N VAL A 136 -1.18 8.91 -9.98
CA VAL A 136 -2.41 8.52 -10.69
C VAL A 136 -2.14 7.34 -11.63
N LEU A 137 -1.12 7.44 -12.50
CA LEU A 137 -0.78 6.38 -13.45
C LEU A 137 -0.42 5.06 -12.75
N ARG A 138 0.22 5.14 -11.58
CA ARG A 138 0.57 3.96 -10.77
C ARG A 138 -0.66 3.30 -10.16
N ALA A 139 -1.58 4.08 -9.60
CA ALA A 139 -2.83 3.57 -9.06
C ALA A 139 -3.72 2.95 -10.15
N GLU A 140 -3.78 3.55 -11.34
CA GLU A 140 -4.55 3.03 -12.47
C GLU A 140 -4.10 1.64 -12.93
N ARG A 141 -2.80 1.32 -12.83
CA ARG A 141 -2.28 -0.03 -13.12
C ARG A 141 -2.86 -1.11 -12.21
N LEU A 142 -3.39 -0.71 -11.06
CA LEU A 142 -4.07 -1.56 -10.08
C LEU A 142 -5.60 -1.42 -10.14
N GLY A 143 -6.13 -0.63 -11.08
CA GLY A 143 -7.56 -0.35 -11.19
C GLY A 143 -8.09 0.55 -10.08
N VAL A 144 -7.23 1.38 -9.48
CA VAL A 144 -7.57 2.32 -8.41
C VAL A 144 -7.53 3.74 -8.96
N GLN A 145 -8.61 4.47 -8.76
CA GLN A 145 -8.72 5.87 -9.15
C GLN A 145 -8.13 6.75 -8.05
N VAL A 146 -7.48 7.84 -8.44
CA VAL A 146 -6.95 8.85 -7.51
C VAL A 146 -7.59 10.19 -7.85
N ALA A 147 -8.17 10.83 -6.84
CA ALA A 147 -8.71 12.18 -6.95
C ALA A 147 -7.96 13.11 -5.99
N VAL A 148 -7.57 14.29 -6.49
CA VAL A 148 -7.05 15.37 -5.63
C VAL A 148 -8.24 16.06 -4.97
N VAL A 149 -8.30 16.03 -3.65
CA VAL A 149 -9.32 16.76 -2.90
C VAL A 149 -8.89 18.22 -2.81
N PRO A 150 -9.71 19.19 -3.28
CA PRO A 150 -9.34 20.59 -3.22
C PRO A 150 -9.03 21.02 -1.78
N ALA A 151 -7.98 21.83 -1.57
CA ALA A 151 -7.55 22.27 -0.24
C ALA A 151 -8.67 23.00 0.56
N THR A 152 -9.64 23.60 -0.13
CA THR A 152 -10.81 24.25 0.48
C THR A 152 -11.87 23.27 0.99
N ARG A 153 -11.74 21.97 0.69
CA ARG A 153 -12.71 20.91 0.96
C ARG A 153 -12.29 19.96 2.07
N TRP A 154 -11.16 20.21 2.73
CA TRP A 154 -10.74 19.39 3.87
C TRP A 154 -9.94 20.23 4.88
N PHE A 155 -9.93 19.78 6.13
CA PHE A 155 -9.11 20.37 7.18
C PHE A 155 -8.69 19.31 8.19
N ARG A 156 -7.56 19.54 8.84
CA ARG A 156 -7.06 18.71 9.94
C ARG A 156 -7.81 19.07 11.23
N THR A 157 -8.43 18.07 11.89
CA THR A 157 -9.14 18.24 13.16
C THR A 157 -8.31 17.80 14.37
N GLY A 158 -7.21 17.08 14.15
CA GLY A 158 -6.26 16.65 15.18
C GLY A 158 -4.99 16.08 14.56
N ASP A 159 -4.20 15.32 15.32
CA ASP A 159 -2.93 14.76 14.81
C ASP A 159 -3.14 13.73 13.69
N VAL A 160 -4.28 13.03 13.71
CA VAL A 160 -4.59 11.91 12.79
C VAL A 160 -5.94 12.03 12.11
N GLU A 161 -6.73 13.05 12.46
CA GLU A 161 -8.09 13.19 11.99
C GLU A 161 -8.18 14.31 10.96
N PHE A 162 -8.88 14.01 9.87
CA PHE A 162 -9.16 14.92 8.78
C PHE A 162 -10.66 14.90 8.52
N ALA A 163 -11.24 16.08 8.34
CA ALA A 163 -12.65 16.23 8.02
C ALA A 163 -12.80 16.76 6.60
N LEU A 164 -13.69 16.14 5.83
CA LEU A 164 -14.12 16.65 4.53
C LEU A 164 -15.27 17.64 4.73
N HIS A 165 -15.24 18.75 4.00
CA HIS A 165 -16.25 19.80 4.05
C HIS A 165 -17.01 19.90 2.73
N TYR A 166 -18.32 19.63 2.80
CA TYR A 166 -19.25 19.72 1.69
C TYR A 166 -20.28 20.84 1.98
N GLY A 167 -19.95 22.07 1.60
CA GLY A 167 -20.79 23.26 1.82
C GLY A 167 -20.19 24.54 1.23
N GLU A 168 -20.93 25.66 1.33
CA GLU A 168 -20.40 27.00 1.07
C GLU A 168 -19.68 27.51 2.34
N GLY A 169 -18.39 27.24 2.41
CA GLY A 169 -17.53 27.66 3.50
C GLY A 169 -16.07 27.38 3.15
N SER A 170 -15.22 28.39 3.25
CA SER A 170 -13.78 28.23 3.08
C SER A 170 -13.19 27.65 4.36
N ALA A 171 -12.95 26.34 4.40
CA ALA A 171 -12.04 25.76 5.38
C ALA A 171 -10.61 26.15 4.96
N GLY A 172 -10.11 27.26 5.52
CA GLY A 172 -8.75 27.71 5.28
C GLY A 172 -7.79 26.97 6.21
N HIS A 173 -7.11 25.95 5.72
CA HIS A 173 -5.92 25.44 6.39
C HIS A 173 -4.73 26.26 5.91
N ARG A 174 -4.27 27.21 6.74
CA ARG A 174 -3.17 28.12 6.37
C ARG A 174 -1.77 27.60 6.71
N ASP A 175 -1.67 26.50 7.44
CA ASP A 175 -0.40 26.03 8.02
C ASP A 175 -0.01 24.59 7.62
N ASP A 176 -0.67 23.98 6.64
CA ASP A 176 -0.35 22.63 6.13
C ASP A 176 -0.43 22.61 4.60
N ASP A 177 0.72 22.40 3.95
CA ASP A 177 0.86 22.33 2.49
C ASP A 177 0.57 20.91 1.93
N ALA A 178 -0.01 20.02 2.74
CA ALA A 178 -0.32 18.66 2.30
C ALA A 178 -1.30 18.66 1.10
N VAL A 179 -1.11 17.70 0.20
CA VAL A 179 -2.05 17.41 -0.88
C VAL A 179 -2.86 16.17 -0.48
N MET A 180 -4.16 16.34 -0.31
CA MET A 180 -5.09 15.26 0.04
C MET A 180 -5.46 14.47 -1.22
N LEU A 181 -5.11 13.19 -1.23
CA LEU A 181 -5.46 12.24 -2.29
C LEU A 181 -6.51 11.26 -1.78
N ALA A 182 -7.65 11.20 -2.46
CA ALA A 182 -8.66 10.17 -2.23
C ALA A 182 -8.45 9.01 -3.22
N LEU A 183 -8.35 7.79 -2.70
CA LEU A 183 -8.28 6.57 -3.48
C LEU A 183 -9.68 5.96 -3.57
N GLY A 184 -10.10 5.61 -4.78
CA GLY A 184 -11.42 5.03 -5.06
C GLY A 184 -11.34 3.78 -5.93
N THR A 185 -12.28 2.88 -5.71
CA THR A 185 -12.52 1.69 -6.55
C THR A 185 -13.93 1.72 -7.10
N ASP A 186 -14.18 1.00 -8.19
CA ASP A 186 -15.50 0.91 -8.83
C ASP A 186 -16.54 0.13 -8.00
N SER A 187 -16.07 -0.62 -7.00
CA SER A 187 -16.85 -1.48 -6.13
C SER A 187 -16.12 -1.71 -4.80
N ASP A 188 -16.85 -2.19 -3.79
CA ASP A 188 -16.34 -2.49 -2.45
C ASP A 188 -16.12 -4.00 -2.22
N THR A 189 -15.73 -4.74 -3.26
CA THR A 189 -15.39 -6.17 -3.13
C THR A 189 -14.03 -6.37 -2.46
N ASP A 190 -13.77 -7.57 -1.94
CA ASP A 190 -12.45 -7.87 -1.35
C ASP A 190 -11.32 -7.79 -2.39
N VAL A 191 -11.57 -8.12 -3.67
CA VAL A 191 -10.56 -7.95 -4.74
C VAL A 191 -10.19 -6.47 -4.91
N THR A 192 -11.20 -5.59 -4.97
CA THR A 192 -10.96 -4.17 -5.19
C THR A 192 -10.35 -3.51 -3.95
N ARG A 193 -10.75 -3.91 -2.74
CA ARG A 193 -10.08 -3.51 -1.49
C ARG A 193 -8.62 -3.97 -1.44
N LEU A 194 -8.33 -5.21 -1.84
CA LEU A 194 -6.97 -5.71 -1.86
C LEU A 194 -6.11 -4.89 -2.83
N ARG A 195 -6.65 -4.58 -4.03
CA ARG A 195 -5.99 -3.69 -5.01
C ARG A 195 -5.80 -2.27 -4.49
N ALA A 196 -6.77 -1.72 -3.77
CA ALA A 196 -6.65 -0.42 -3.12
C ALA A 196 -5.52 -0.40 -2.08
N GLY A 197 -5.36 -1.49 -1.32
CA GLY A 197 -4.22 -1.66 -0.41
C GLY A 197 -2.88 -1.74 -1.14
N GLU A 198 -2.82 -2.49 -2.24
CA GLU A 198 -1.62 -2.54 -3.10
C GLU A 198 -1.26 -1.16 -3.65
N ALA A 199 -2.27 -0.38 -4.09
CA ALA A 199 -2.06 0.96 -4.61
C ALA A 199 -1.59 1.91 -3.52
N LEU A 200 -2.21 1.89 -2.34
CA LEU A 200 -1.76 2.67 -1.18
C LEU A 200 -0.28 2.45 -0.88
N SER A 201 0.16 1.19 -0.95
CA SER A 201 1.56 0.80 -0.79
C SER A 201 2.45 1.35 -1.92
N ASP A 202 2.07 1.19 -3.18
CA ASP A 202 2.84 1.73 -4.31
C ASP A 202 2.97 3.26 -4.25
N LEU A 203 1.89 3.97 -3.93
CA LEU A 203 1.89 5.42 -3.84
C LEU A 203 2.77 5.92 -2.70
N THR A 204 2.65 5.31 -1.51
CA THR A 204 3.46 5.72 -0.34
C THR A 204 4.93 5.38 -0.49
N LEU A 205 5.28 4.26 -1.14
CA LEU A 205 6.67 3.93 -1.47
C LEU A 205 7.23 4.84 -2.56
N SER A 206 6.45 5.15 -3.59
CA SER A 206 6.85 6.07 -4.67
C SER A 206 7.10 7.47 -4.14
N ALA A 207 6.22 7.98 -3.27
CA ALA A 207 6.41 9.26 -2.60
C ALA A 207 7.66 9.25 -1.71
N ALA A 208 7.86 8.20 -0.92
CA ALA A 208 9.05 8.07 -0.07
C ALA A 208 10.35 7.97 -0.89
N ALA A 209 10.34 7.29 -2.04
CA ALA A 209 11.49 7.23 -2.96
C ALA A 209 11.83 8.61 -3.55
N LEU A 210 10.84 9.50 -3.69
CA LEU A 210 11.01 10.91 -4.08
C LEU A 210 11.34 11.84 -2.90
N GLY A 211 11.49 11.31 -1.69
CA GLY A 211 11.79 12.10 -0.49
C GLY A 211 10.58 12.85 0.09
N LEU A 212 9.36 12.47 -0.29
CA LEU A 212 8.13 13.08 0.20
C LEU A 212 7.61 12.38 1.45
N ALA A 213 7.09 13.17 2.39
CA ALA A 213 6.34 12.66 3.54
C ALA A 213 4.94 12.18 3.10
N THR A 214 4.35 11.23 3.84
CA THR A 214 3.00 10.71 3.57
C THR A 214 2.29 10.33 4.87
N CYS A 215 0.96 10.44 4.90
CA CYS A 215 0.11 9.92 5.97
C CYS A 215 -1.17 9.31 5.38
N PRO A 216 -1.20 7.98 5.19
CA PRO A 216 -2.42 7.26 4.86
C PRO A 216 -3.34 7.08 6.08
#